data_AF-A0A9D5V385-F1
#
_entry.id   AF-A0A9D5V385-F1
#
_cell.length_a   1.000
_cell.length_b   1.000
_cell.length_c   1.000
_cell.angle_alpha   90.00
_cell.angle_beta   90.00
_cell.angle_gamma   90.00
#
_symmetry.space_group_name_H-M   'P 1'
#
loop_
_entity.id
_entity.type
_entity.pdbx_description
1 polymer ?
#
loop_
_entity_poly.entity_id
_entity_poly.type
_entity_poly.pdbx_seq_one_letter_code
_entity_poly.pdbx_strand_id
1 'polypeptide(L)'
;MNGSHSSSGGTVKSPADDIFKRIRFGEQLDPDLFDGVAKDVAKSLNNKNTNKPTQLRRFYDEICLWAEKVAVEEGRFEEYIPFIRMMNAKAAYAKGRNNLVDDGFVKLMNHCLGQVKDAKSMGRFKLFMEAVMGFYKELRPKDS
;
A
#
# COMPACT_ATOMS: atom_id res chain seq x y z
N MET A 1 -10.71 46.64 -27.96
CA MET A 1 -10.78 45.16 -28.01
C MET A 1 -9.41 44.63 -27.61
N ASN A 2 -9.27 44.06 -26.42
CA ASN A 2 -8.15 43.19 -26.04
C ASN A 2 -8.67 42.27 -24.93
N GLY A 3 -9.15 41.10 -25.33
CA GLY A 3 -9.50 40.01 -24.42
C GLY A 3 -8.36 39.01 -24.38
N SER A 4 -7.47 39.13 -23.39
CA SER A 4 -6.47 38.11 -23.09
C SER A 4 -7.12 37.01 -22.26
N HIS A 5 -7.18 35.83 -22.86
CA HIS A 5 -7.71 34.60 -22.29
C HIS A 5 -6.96 34.17 -21.03
N SER A 6 -7.72 33.91 -19.98
CA SER A 6 -7.34 33.10 -18.84
C SER A 6 -7.26 31.62 -19.24
N SER A 7 -6.06 31.04 -19.29
CA SER A 7 -5.89 29.59 -19.34
C SER A 7 -5.80 29.05 -17.92
N SER A 8 -6.93 28.56 -17.42
CA SER A 8 -7.00 27.73 -16.22
C SER A 8 -6.29 26.39 -16.49
N GLY A 9 -5.12 26.20 -15.86
CA GLY A 9 -4.43 24.92 -15.85
C GLY A 9 -5.24 23.89 -15.07
N GLY A 10 -5.98 23.03 -15.78
CA GLY A 10 -6.56 21.82 -15.22
C GLY A 10 -5.43 20.85 -14.87
N THR A 11 -5.23 20.59 -13.59
CA THR A 11 -4.34 19.52 -13.12
C THR A 11 -4.89 18.18 -13.61
N VAL A 12 -4.22 17.60 -14.60
CA VAL A 12 -4.45 16.21 -15.02
C VAL A 12 -4.13 15.32 -13.82
N LYS A 13 -5.16 14.70 -13.24
CA LYS A 13 -5.02 13.76 -12.12
C LYS A 13 -4.21 12.55 -12.59
N SER A 14 -3.22 12.15 -11.79
CA SER A 14 -2.40 10.98 -12.11
C SER A 14 -3.23 9.69 -11.99
N PRO A 15 -3.08 8.71 -12.90
CA PRO A 15 -3.74 7.40 -12.80
C PRO A 15 -3.56 6.71 -11.44
N ALA A 16 -2.48 7.02 -10.71
CA ALA A 16 -2.21 6.48 -9.38
C ALA A 16 -3.18 6.99 -8.30
N ASP A 17 -3.69 8.22 -8.41
CA ASP A 17 -4.61 8.81 -7.43
C ASP A 17 -6.00 8.16 -7.48
N ASP A 18 -6.35 7.57 -8.62
CA ASP A 18 -7.62 6.85 -8.79
C ASP A 18 -7.56 5.44 -8.23
N ILE A 19 -6.40 4.76 -8.27
CA ILE A 19 -6.22 3.42 -7.69
C ILE A 19 -6.43 3.46 -6.17
N PHE A 20 -5.88 4.46 -5.47
CA PHE A 20 -6.00 4.54 -4.00
C PHE A 20 -7.43 4.78 -3.51
N LYS A 21 -8.32 5.34 -4.34
CA LYS A 21 -9.74 5.50 -3.96
C LYS A 21 -10.46 4.16 -3.84
N ARG A 22 -10.03 3.16 -4.61
CA ARG A 22 -10.60 1.80 -4.61
C ARG A 22 -10.10 0.94 -3.44
N ILE A 23 -8.97 1.30 -2.83
CA ILE A 23 -8.43 0.61 -1.66
C ILE A 23 -9.20 1.07 -0.41
N ARG A 24 -10.21 0.30 0.01
CA ARG A 24 -11.03 0.58 1.20
C ARG A 24 -11.17 -0.67 2.08
N PHE A 25 -10.80 -0.57 3.36
CA PHE A 25 -10.90 -1.67 4.34
C PHE A 25 -12.11 -1.55 5.29
N GLY A 26 -13.12 -0.75 4.89
CA GLY A 26 -14.38 -0.58 5.61
C GLY A 26 -15.37 -1.71 5.38
N GLU A 27 -16.61 -1.55 5.87
CA GLU A 27 -17.64 -2.60 5.83
C GLU A 27 -17.92 -3.16 4.44
N GLN A 28 -18.02 -2.29 3.43
CA GLN A 28 -18.20 -2.70 2.03
C GLN A 28 -16.85 -2.70 1.31
N LEU A 29 -16.45 -3.88 0.83
CA LEU A 29 -15.25 -4.05 0.02
C LEU A 29 -15.57 -3.83 -1.46
N ASP A 30 -14.60 -3.26 -2.19
CA ASP A 30 -14.61 -3.30 -3.66
C ASP A 30 -14.48 -4.77 -4.09
N PRO A 31 -15.37 -5.31 -4.95
CA PRO A 31 -15.28 -6.70 -5.43
C PRO A 31 -13.93 -7.05 -6.08
N ASP A 32 -13.25 -6.07 -6.67
CA ASP A 32 -11.95 -6.28 -7.33
C ASP A 32 -10.77 -5.98 -6.40
N LEU A 33 -11.01 -5.71 -5.11
CA LEU A 33 -9.96 -5.24 -4.17
C LEU A 33 -8.76 -6.18 -4.15
N PHE A 34 -9.01 -7.49 -4.12
CA PHE A 34 -7.98 -8.53 -4.07
C PHE A 34 -7.60 -9.09 -5.45
N ASP A 35 -8.20 -8.57 -6.52
CA ASP A 35 -7.90 -8.97 -7.90
C ASP A 35 -7.38 -7.77 -8.70
N GLY A 36 -8.22 -7.14 -9.53
CA GLY A 36 -7.82 -6.04 -10.42
C GLY A 36 -7.13 -4.88 -9.71
N VAL A 37 -7.63 -4.45 -8.55
CA VAL A 37 -7.03 -3.35 -7.77
C VAL A 37 -5.64 -3.74 -7.26
N ALA A 38 -5.50 -4.94 -6.69
CA ALA A 38 -4.22 -5.45 -6.22
C ALA A 38 -3.21 -5.60 -7.38
N LYS A 39 -3.68 -6.07 -8.54
CA LYS A 39 -2.87 -6.21 -9.77
C LYS A 39 -2.37 -4.87 -10.27
N ASP A 40 -3.20 -3.84 -10.28
CA ASP A 40 -2.81 -2.51 -10.73
C ASP A 40 -1.85 -1.83 -9.75
N VAL A 41 -2.02 -2.04 -8.44
CA VAL A 41 -1.02 -1.64 -7.45
C VAL A 41 0.30 -2.36 -7.69
N ALA A 42 0.30 -3.68 -7.89
CA ALA A 42 1.52 -4.45 -8.18
C ALA A 42 2.26 -3.90 -9.42
N LYS A 43 1.54 -3.58 -10.50
CA LYS A 43 2.12 -2.93 -11.69
C LYS A 43 2.74 -1.57 -11.35
N SER A 44 2.04 -0.74 -10.57
CA SER A 44 2.52 0.59 -10.18
C SER A 44 3.79 0.56 -9.34
N LEU A 45 3.99 -0.51 -8.56
CA LEU A 45 5.17 -0.71 -7.72
C LEU A 45 6.35 -1.31 -8.49
N ASN A 46 6.15 -1.80 -9.71
CA ASN A 46 7.18 -2.54 -10.45
C ASN A 46 8.26 -1.60 -10.97
N ASN A 47 9.32 -1.46 -10.17
CA ASN A 47 10.49 -0.66 -10.48
C ASN A 47 11.75 -1.53 -10.47
N LYS A 48 12.66 -1.30 -11.41
CA LYS A 48 13.92 -2.05 -11.52
C LYS A 48 14.90 -1.73 -10.38
N ASN A 49 14.92 -0.48 -9.93
CA ASN A 49 15.92 0.03 -9.00
C ASN A 49 15.43 0.06 -7.55
N THR A 50 14.13 0.23 -7.34
CA THR A 50 13.47 0.25 -6.04
C THR A 50 12.50 -0.93 -5.91
N ASN A 51 11.85 -1.09 -4.76
CA ASN A 51 10.78 -2.09 -4.55
C ASN A 51 11.23 -3.53 -4.88
N LYS A 52 12.49 -3.88 -4.57
CA LYS A 52 12.98 -5.25 -4.79
C LYS A 52 12.06 -6.24 -4.06
N PRO A 53 11.77 -7.44 -4.62
CA PRO A 53 10.86 -8.40 -4.00
C PRO A 53 11.21 -8.72 -2.54
N THR A 54 12.50 -8.78 -2.21
CA THR A 54 12.97 -9.01 -0.83
C THR A 54 12.68 -7.84 0.11
N GLN A 55 12.63 -6.60 -0.38
CA GLN A 55 12.27 -5.44 0.43
C GLN A 55 10.77 -5.42 0.70
N LEU A 56 9.94 -5.60 -0.33
CA LEU A 56 8.49 -5.66 -0.17
C LEU A 56 8.07 -6.85 0.72
N ARG A 57 8.73 -7.99 0.57
CA ARG A 57 8.48 -9.17 1.42
C ARG A 57 8.70 -8.88 2.90
N ARG A 58 9.76 -8.15 3.28
CA ARG A 58 10.01 -7.78 4.69
C ARG A 58 8.89 -6.96 5.30
N PHE A 59 8.32 -6.01 4.55
CA PHE A 59 7.14 -5.27 5.00
C PHE A 59 5.92 -6.17 5.12
N TYR A 60 5.70 -7.08 4.15
CA TYR A 60 4.61 -8.03 4.21
C TYR A 60 4.72 -9.01 5.39
N ASP A 61 5.93 -9.50 5.72
CA ASP A 61 6.17 -10.34 6.90
C ASP A 61 5.77 -9.61 8.19
N GLU A 62 6.10 -8.32 8.30
CA GLU A 62 5.69 -7.50 9.44
C GLU A 62 4.17 -7.27 9.49
N ILE A 63 3.51 -7.12 8.34
CA ILE A 63 2.05 -7.03 8.26
C ILE A 63 1.39 -8.33 8.74
N CYS A 64 1.91 -9.49 8.32
CA CYS A 64 1.43 -10.79 8.81
C CYS A 64 1.60 -10.93 10.31
N LEU A 65 2.78 -10.59 10.85
CA LEU A 65 3.05 -10.61 12.28
C LEU A 65 2.00 -9.82 13.07
N TRP A 66 1.71 -8.59 12.64
CA TRP A 66 0.73 -7.75 13.32
C TRP A 66 -0.70 -8.27 13.14
N ALA A 67 -1.06 -8.78 11.95
CA ALA A 67 -2.37 -9.34 11.69
C ALA A 67 -2.65 -10.58 12.57
N GLU A 68 -1.67 -11.46 12.74
CA GLU A 68 -1.75 -12.60 13.63
C GLU A 68 -1.90 -12.15 15.09
N LYS A 69 -1.07 -11.19 15.52
CA LYS A 69 -1.08 -10.70 16.90
C LYS A 69 -2.41 -10.04 17.29
N VAL A 70 -2.96 -9.17 16.44
CA VAL A 70 -4.26 -8.52 16.73
C VAL A 70 -5.43 -9.49 16.67
N ALA A 71 -5.34 -10.57 15.89
CA ALA A 71 -6.39 -11.59 15.81
C ALA A 71 -6.42 -12.48 17.06
N VAL A 72 -5.26 -12.74 17.68
CA VAL A 72 -5.18 -13.51 18.93
C VAL A 72 -5.52 -12.63 20.14
N GLU A 73 -5.07 -11.37 20.14
CA GLU A 73 -5.19 -10.45 21.28
C GLU A 73 -6.10 -9.25 20.94
N GLU A 74 -7.32 -9.50 20.45
CA GLU A 74 -8.23 -8.45 19.94
C GLU A 74 -8.47 -7.31 20.95
N GLY A 75 -8.56 -7.64 22.25
CA GLY A 75 -8.75 -6.66 23.33
C GLY A 75 -7.58 -5.71 23.56
N ARG A 76 -6.43 -5.94 22.90
CA ARG A 76 -5.20 -5.13 23.04
C ARG A 76 -4.85 -4.34 21.77
N PHE A 77 -5.77 -4.28 20.80
CA PHE A 77 -5.52 -3.58 19.54
C PHE A 77 -5.05 -2.12 19.74
N GLU A 78 -5.64 -1.39 20.69
CA GLU A 78 -5.26 -0.01 21.02
C GLU A 78 -3.83 0.10 21.55
N GLU A 79 -3.31 -0.93 22.23
CA GLU A 79 -1.90 -0.97 22.63
C GLU A 79 -0.97 -1.18 21.44
N TYR A 80 -1.44 -1.83 20.38
CA TYR A 80 -0.65 -2.16 19.19
C TYR A 80 -0.69 -1.09 18.10
N ILE A 81 -1.72 -0.22 18.07
CA ILE A 81 -1.87 0.80 17.01
C ILE A 81 -0.62 1.66 16.82
N PRO A 82 0.14 2.10 17.85
CA PRO A 82 1.34 2.90 17.63
C PRO A 82 2.44 2.11 16.91
N PHE A 83 2.59 0.83 17.24
CA PHE A 83 3.59 -0.06 16.64
C PHE A 83 3.22 -0.48 15.22
N ILE A 84 1.93 -0.69 14.95
CA ILE A 84 1.42 -0.90 13.60
C ILE A 84 1.70 0.34 12.74
N ARG A 85 1.39 1.55 13.25
CA ARG A 85 1.65 2.81 12.54
C ARG A 85 3.13 3.10 12.33
N MET A 86 4.02 2.56 13.18
CA MET A 86 5.48 2.70 13.04
C MET A 86 6.01 2.14 11.70
N MET A 87 5.29 1.23 11.04
CA MET A 87 5.64 0.77 9.70
C MET A 87 5.74 1.91 8.67
N ASN A 88 5.00 3.02 8.84
CA ASN A 88 5.15 4.20 7.98
C ASN A 88 6.53 4.86 8.12
N ALA A 89 7.05 4.95 9.35
CA ALA A 89 8.40 5.48 9.59
C ALA A 89 9.47 4.56 8.98
N LYS A 90 9.27 3.24 9.06
CA LYS A 90 10.14 2.25 8.42
C LYS A 90 10.16 2.40 6.89
N ALA A 91 8.98 2.60 6.27
CA ALA A 91 8.87 2.83 4.84
C ALA A 91 9.57 4.13 4.41
N ALA A 92 9.34 5.22 5.15
CA ALA A 92 10.01 6.51 4.90
C ALA A 92 11.54 6.41 5.03
N TYR A 93 12.03 5.70 6.05
CA TYR A 93 13.47 5.45 6.22
C TYR A 93 14.04 4.58 5.09
N ALA A 94 13.36 3.51 4.68
CA ALA A 94 13.80 2.65 3.59
C ALA A 94 13.91 3.42 2.25
N LYS A 95 12.99 4.36 2.01
CA LYS A 95 13.07 5.33 0.90
C LYS A 95 14.31 6.21 1.04
N GLY A 96 14.47 6.92 2.17
CA GLY A 96 15.54 7.92 2.36
C GLY A 96 16.96 7.34 2.48
N ARG A 97 17.11 6.11 2.99
CA ARG A 97 18.44 5.53 3.27
C ARG A 97 19.17 5.07 2.01
N ASN A 98 18.48 4.38 1.10
CA ASN A 98 19.08 3.73 -0.08
C ASN A 98 18.10 3.60 -1.26
N ASN A 99 16.97 4.33 -1.26
CA ASN A 99 15.87 4.13 -2.22
C ASN A 99 15.43 2.66 -2.34
N LEU A 100 15.38 1.95 -1.20
CA LEU A 100 14.99 0.52 -1.19
C LEU A 100 13.54 0.34 -1.62
N VAL A 101 12.72 1.34 -1.31
CA VAL A 101 11.34 1.49 -1.75
C VAL A 101 11.16 2.88 -2.36
N ASP A 102 10.16 3.05 -3.21
CA ASP A 102 9.84 4.35 -3.81
C ASP A 102 8.72 5.11 -3.09
N ASP A 103 8.42 6.31 -3.60
CA ASP A 103 7.35 7.16 -3.09
C ASP A 103 5.96 6.52 -3.21
N GLY A 104 5.75 5.72 -4.26
CA GLY A 104 4.49 4.99 -4.48
C GLY A 104 4.24 3.98 -3.36
N PHE A 105 5.25 3.20 -2.99
CA PHE A 105 5.15 2.26 -1.88
C PHE A 105 4.93 2.98 -0.53
N VAL A 106 5.63 4.08 -0.28
CA VAL A 106 5.43 4.87 0.96
C VAL A 106 4.00 5.41 1.04
N LYS A 107 3.46 5.93 -0.06
CA LYS A 107 2.07 6.41 -0.11
C LYS A 107 1.07 5.26 0.08
N LEU A 108 1.31 4.10 -0.52
CA LEU A 108 0.49 2.90 -0.34
C LEU A 108 0.44 2.48 1.13
N MET A 109 1.59 2.37 1.80
CA MET A 109 1.67 2.01 3.21
C MET A 109 0.93 3.02 4.09
N ASN A 110 1.16 4.32 3.88
CA ASN A 110 0.46 5.38 4.61
C ASN A 110 -1.07 5.27 4.43
N HIS A 111 -1.53 5.08 3.19
CA HIS A 111 -2.94 4.96 2.85
C HIS A 111 -3.61 3.73 3.49
N CYS A 112 -2.96 2.58 3.42
CA CYS A 112 -3.47 1.34 3.99
C CYS A 112 -3.46 1.37 5.53
N LEU A 113 -2.36 1.81 6.15
CA LEU A 113 -2.23 1.88 7.61
C LEU A 113 -3.15 2.93 8.23
N GLY A 114 -3.47 4.01 7.51
CA GLY A 114 -4.48 4.99 7.94
C GLY A 114 -5.89 4.42 8.07
N GLN A 115 -6.16 3.25 7.47
CA GLN A 115 -7.46 2.58 7.50
C GLN A 115 -7.55 1.46 8.54
N VAL A 116 -6.43 1.06 9.15
CA VAL A 116 -6.38 0.04 10.19
C VAL A 116 -6.92 0.61 11.50
N LYS A 117 -8.10 0.14 11.91
CA LYS A 117 -8.85 0.60 13.08
C LYS A 117 -9.25 -0.52 14.05
N ASP A 118 -9.08 -1.77 13.63
CA ASP A 118 -9.43 -2.97 14.38
C ASP A 118 -8.74 -4.20 13.75
N ALA A 119 -8.91 -5.37 14.37
CA ALA A 119 -8.38 -6.64 13.85
C ALA A 119 -8.94 -6.97 12.45
N LYS A 120 -10.20 -6.62 12.16
CA LYS A 120 -10.88 -6.88 10.88
C LYS A 120 -10.25 -6.11 9.72
N SER A 121 -10.04 -4.80 9.89
CA SER A 121 -9.38 -3.92 8.92
C SER A 121 -7.89 -4.25 8.77
N MET A 122 -7.22 -4.69 9.84
CA MET A 122 -5.86 -5.24 9.76
C MET A 122 -5.80 -6.52 8.92
N GLY A 123 -6.75 -7.45 9.12
CA GLY A 123 -6.88 -8.66 8.31
C GLY A 123 -7.12 -8.37 6.83
N ARG A 124 -7.99 -7.39 6.52
CA ARG A 124 -8.21 -6.91 5.15
C ARG A 124 -6.95 -6.31 4.52
N PHE A 125 -6.19 -5.53 5.29
CA PHE A 125 -4.91 -5.01 4.84
C PHE A 125 -3.91 -6.13 4.52
N LYS A 126 -3.82 -7.14 5.39
CA LYS A 126 -2.97 -8.33 5.16
C LYS A 126 -3.35 -9.05 3.86
N LEU A 127 -4.63 -9.35 3.66
CA LEU A 127 -5.12 -10.03 2.45
C LEU A 127 -4.87 -9.21 1.18
N PHE A 128 -5.07 -7.89 1.26
CA PHE A 128 -4.77 -6.99 0.15
C PHE A 128 -3.29 -7.03 -0.23
N MET A 129 -2.39 -6.92 0.74
CA MET A 129 -0.96 -6.98 0.49
C MET A 129 -0.50 -8.36 0.02
N GLU A 130 -1.16 -9.44 0.47
CA GLU A 130 -0.93 -10.79 -0.03
C GLU A 130 -1.23 -10.91 -1.53
N ALA A 131 -2.38 -10.40 -1.97
CA ALA A 131 -2.74 -10.34 -3.38
C ALA A 131 -1.75 -9.49 -4.20
N VAL A 132 -1.39 -8.30 -3.69
CA VAL A 132 -0.36 -7.44 -4.33
C VAL A 132 0.95 -8.20 -4.49
N MET A 133 1.42 -8.90 -3.46
CA MET A 133 2.66 -9.67 -3.52
C MET A 133 2.57 -10.85 -4.52
N GLY A 134 1.41 -11.49 -4.65
CA GLY A 134 1.15 -12.53 -5.65
C GLY A 134 1.32 -12.01 -7.08
N PHE A 135 0.59 -10.94 -7.44
CA PHE A 135 0.72 -10.32 -8.76
C PHE A 135 2.10 -9.70 -8.98
N TYR A 136 2.72 -9.12 -7.94
CA TYR A 136 4.07 -8.58 -8.06
C TYR A 136 5.09 -9.66 -8.38
N LYS A 137 4.89 -10.87 -7.86
CA LYS A 137 5.74 -12.02 -8.16
C LYS A 137 5.56 -12.51 -9.60
N GLU A 138 4.33 -12.50 -10.12
CA GLU A 138 4.03 -12.80 -11.54
C GLU A 138 4.75 -11.83 -12.49
N LEU A 139 4.80 -10.54 -12.15
CA LEU A 139 5.48 -9.51 -12.95
C LEU A 139 7.02 -9.59 -12.89
N ARG A 140 7.58 -10.28 -11.89
CA ARG A 140 9.02 -10.46 -11.68
C ARG A 140 9.35 -11.95 -11.48
N PRO A 141 9.18 -12.78 -12.53
CA PRO A 141 9.66 -14.15 -12.49
C PRO A 141 11.16 -14.14 -12.17
N LYS A 142 11.64 -15.14 -11.41
CA LYS A 142 13.10 -15.27 -11.24
C LYS A 142 13.67 -15.47 -12.64
N ASP A 143 14.68 -14.70 -13.02
CA ASP A 143 15.54 -15.06 -14.13
C ASP A 143 15.99 -16.50 -13.85
N SER A 144 15.50 -17.43 -14.66
CA SER A 144 15.83 -18.86 -14.57
C SER A 144 17.22 -19.09 -15.14
#